data_AF-A0A2A7H8J8-F1
#
_entry.id   AF-A0A2A7H8J8-F1
#
_cell.length_a   1.000
_cell.length_b   1.000
_cell.length_c   1.000
_cell.angle_alpha   90.00
_cell.angle_beta   90.00
_cell.angle_gamma   90.00
#
_symmetry.space_group_name_H-M   'P 1'
#
loop_
_entity.id
_entity.type
_entity.pdbx_description
1 polymer ?
#
loop_
_entity_poly.entity_id
_entity_poly.type
_entity_poly.pdbx_seq_one_letter_code
_entity_poly.pdbx_strand_id
1 'polypeptide(L)'
;MKPRDIDKLIASQVLGYEVTDNYIVREGRRSGIPSYSEEIKYAWQVVEKMKNDHEFWFELTTDSAFSLDYRCRFQLDEVDIEVINPSPSLAICKAALKVIEEQNKN
;
A
#
# COMPACT_ATOMS: atom_id res chain seq x y z
N MET A 1 11.11 -6.82 5.02
CA MET A 1 10.71 -5.76 5.98
C MET A 1 9.73 -6.34 6.96
N LYS A 2 9.74 -5.89 8.23
CA LYS A 2 8.71 -6.29 9.19
C LYS A 2 7.40 -5.56 8.85
N PRO A 3 6.21 -6.09 9.20
CA PRO A 3 4.92 -5.43 8.94
C PRO A 3 4.92 -3.98 9.40
N ARG A 4 5.45 -3.72 10.60
CA ARG A 4 5.53 -2.37 11.16
C ARG A 4 6.35 -1.38 10.33
N ASP A 5 7.40 -1.84 9.66
CA ASP A 5 8.22 -0.98 8.80
C ASP A 5 7.45 -0.63 7.52
N ILE A 6 6.68 -1.60 6.98
CA ILE A 6 5.81 -1.38 5.82
C ILE A 6 4.72 -0.37 6.18
N ASP A 7 4.08 -0.51 7.34
CA ASP A 7 3.01 0.40 7.76
C ASP A 7 3.49 1.85 7.89
N LYS A 8 4.74 2.05 8.35
CA LYS A 8 5.37 3.38 8.39
C LYS A 8 5.56 3.96 7.00
N LEU A 9 6.07 3.15 6.07
CA LEU A 9 6.30 3.58 4.69
C LEU A 9 4.96 3.90 4.00
N ILE A 10 3.92 3.11 4.24
CA ILE A 10 2.57 3.39 3.72
C ILE A 10 2.05 4.72 4.26
N ALA A 11 2.13 4.93 5.58
CA ALA A 11 1.68 6.17 6.20
C ALA A 11 2.40 7.39 5.62
N SER A 12 3.73 7.33 5.46
CA SER A 12 4.52 8.49 5.03
C SER A 12 4.53 8.68 3.51
N GLN A 13 4.75 7.63 2.73
CA GLN A 13 5.00 7.73 1.30
C GLN A 13 3.74 7.65 0.45
N VAL A 14 2.73 6.90 0.89
CA VAL A 14 1.47 6.74 0.12
C VAL A 14 0.40 7.66 0.64
N LEU A 15 0.15 7.66 1.95
CA LEU A 15 -0.91 8.46 2.56
C LEU A 15 -0.48 9.91 2.85
N GLY A 16 0.81 10.22 2.74
CA GLY A 16 1.36 11.57 2.88
C GLY A 16 1.34 12.10 4.31
N TYR A 17 1.29 11.23 5.32
CA TYR A 17 1.33 11.63 6.72
C TYR A 17 2.74 11.95 7.18
N GLU A 18 2.86 12.92 8.08
CA GLU A 18 4.09 13.09 8.86
C GLU A 18 4.22 11.92 9.84
N VAL A 19 5.32 11.16 9.74
CA VAL A 19 5.60 10.03 10.62
C VAL A 19 6.86 10.30 11.42
N THR A 20 6.75 10.27 12.75
CA THR A 20 7.89 10.39 13.67
C THR A 20 7.91 9.19 14.60
N ASP A 21 9.07 8.53 14.69
CA ASP A 21 9.28 7.26 15.40
C ASP A 21 8.32 6.14 14.97
N ASN A 22 7.14 6.10 15.60
CA ASN A 22 6.08 5.09 15.45
C ASN A 22 4.68 5.70 15.44
N TYR A 23 4.58 7.02 15.22
CA TYR A 23 3.33 7.77 15.29
C TYR A 23 3.12 8.59 14.03
N ILE A 24 1.85 8.74 13.64
CA ILE A 24 1.42 9.79 12.71
C ILE A 24 1.23 11.08 13.51
N VAL A 25 1.84 12.16 13.03
CA VAL A 25 1.72 13.50 13.59
C VAL A 25 0.79 14.32 12.71
N ARG A 26 -0.24 14.91 13.31
CA ARG A 26 -1.15 15.84 12.63
C ARG A 26 -1.60 16.92 13.60
N GLU A 27 -1.43 18.19 13.19
CA GLU A 27 -1.88 19.35 13.98
C GLU A 27 -1.35 19.33 15.43
N GLY A 28 -0.09 18.92 15.60
CA GLY A 28 0.56 18.80 16.91
C GLY A 28 0.09 17.61 17.77
N ARG A 29 -0.80 16.74 17.26
CA ARG A 29 -1.26 15.52 17.93
C ARG A 29 -0.61 14.28 17.35
N ARG A 30 -0.33 13.31 18.22
CA ARG A 30 0.20 12.00 17.84
C ARG A 30 -0.90 10.95 17.85
N SER A 31 -0.94 10.12 16.82
CA SER A 31 -1.82 8.96 16.72
C SER A 31 -1.02 7.72 16.32
N GLY A 32 -1.51 6.54 16.70
CA GLY A 32 -0.87 5.28 16.31
C GLY A 32 -0.93 5.08 14.80
N ILE A 33 0.12 4.51 14.22
CA ILE A 33 0.11 4.08 12.82
C ILE A 33 -0.79 2.82 12.70
N PRO A 34 -1.85 2.84 11.88
CA PRO A 34 -2.67 1.68 11.59
C PRO A 34 -1.88 0.51 11.00
N SER A 35 -2.36 -0.72 11.22
CA SER A 35 -1.74 -1.94 10.69
C SER A 35 -2.13 -2.16 9.22
N TYR A 36 -1.67 -1.28 8.32
CA TYR A 36 -2.02 -1.32 6.89
C TYR A 36 -1.68 -2.66 6.22
N SER A 37 -0.54 -3.24 6.54
CA SER A 37 -0.06 -4.48 5.94
C SER A 37 -0.70 -5.76 6.49
N GLU A 38 -1.51 -5.65 7.55
CA GLU A 38 -2.12 -6.79 8.24
C GLU A 38 -3.66 -6.72 8.19
N GLU A 39 -4.27 -5.54 8.39
CA GLU A 39 -5.73 -5.40 8.44
C GLU A 39 -6.28 -4.77 7.14
N ILE A 40 -7.13 -5.54 6.44
CA ILE A 40 -7.64 -5.17 5.12
C ILE A 40 -8.40 -3.84 5.10
N LYS A 41 -9.11 -3.48 6.18
CA LYS A 41 -9.82 -2.19 6.28
C LYS A 41 -8.88 -0.99 6.22
N TYR A 42 -7.65 -1.12 6.71
CA TYR A 42 -6.64 -0.07 6.63
C TYR A 42 -5.91 -0.15 5.29
N ALA A 43 -5.60 -1.35 4.80
CA ALA A 43 -5.06 -1.54 3.45
C ALA A 43 -5.96 -0.91 2.37
N TRP A 44 -7.28 -0.96 2.54
CA TRP A 44 -8.23 -0.36 1.60
C TRP A 44 -8.09 1.16 1.49
N GLN A 45 -7.70 1.85 2.57
CA GLN A 45 -7.42 3.29 2.53
C GLN A 45 -6.25 3.61 1.60
N VAL A 46 -5.30 2.67 1.46
CA VAL A 46 -4.18 2.77 0.50
C VAL A 46 -4.71 2.70 -0.92
N VAL A 47 -5.61 1.76 -1.22
CA VAL A 47 -6.25 1.64 -2.55
C VAL A 47 -7.00 2.93 -2.89
N GLU A 48 -7.83 3.43 -1.96
CA GLU A 48 -8.58 4.67 -2.16
C GLU A 48 -7.68 5.88 -2.41
N LYS A 49 -6.57 5.99 -1.67
CA LYS A 49 -5.58 7.04 -1.89
C LYS A 49 -4.95 6.96 -3.28
N MET A 50 -4.45 5.78 -3.67
CA MET A 50 -3.83 5.57 -4.98
C MET A 50 -4.79 5.90 -6.13
N LYS A 51 -6.07 5.52 -6.02
CA LYS A 51 -7.09 5.81 -7.03
C LYS A 51 -7.49 7.29 -7.11
N ASN A 52 -7.37 8.03 -6.01
CA ASN A 52 -7.69 9.47 -5.99
C ASN A 52 -6.54 10.31 -6.55
N ASP A 53 -5.30 9.91 -6.29
CA ASP A 53 -4.12 10.67 -6.70
C ASP A 53 -3.71 10.42 -8.16
N HIS A 54 -4.14 9.30 -8.72
CA HIS A 54 -3.68 8.81 -10.01
C HIS A 54 -4.82 8.20 -10.83
N GLU A 55 -4.70 8.21 -12.16
CA GLU A 55 -5.62 7.47 -13.04
C GLU A 55 -5.28 5.97 -12.96
N PHE A 56 -5.91 5.30 -12.00
CA PHE A 56 -5.41 4.04 -11.47
C PHE A 56 -6.39 2.89 -11.62
N TRP A 57 -5.92 1.78 -12.22
CA TRP A 57 -6.65 0.51 -12.21
C TRP A 57 -6.13 -0.40 -11.09
N PHE A 58 -7.08 -0.93 -10.31
CA PHE A 58 -6.82 -1.84 -9.21
C PHE A 58 -7.56 -3.15 -9.43
N GLU A 59 -6.82 -4.26 -9.30
CA GLU A 59 -7.36 -5.61 -9.29
C GLU A 59 -6.76 -6.39 -8.12
N LEU A 60 -7.62 -7.08 -7.37
CA LEU A 60 -7.22 -8.05 -6.36
C LEU A 60 -7.90 -9.37 -6.69
N THR A 61 -7.10 -10.36 -7.05
CA THR A 61 -7.58 -11.69 -7.46
C THR A 61 -6.74 -12.78 -6.80
N THR A 62 -7.14 -14.04 -6.95
CA THR A 62 -6.29 -15.19 -6.62
C THR A 62 -5.32 -15.44 -7.75
N ASP A 63 -4.05 -15.73 -7.45
CA ASP A 63 -3.01 -15.90 -8.46
C ASP A 63 -3.27 -17.07 -9.43
N SER A 64 -3.86 -18.17 -8.91
CA SER A 64 -4.36 -19.27 -9.71
C SER A 64 -5.45 -20.04 -8.97
N ALA A 65 -6.19 -20.89 -9.69
CA ALA A 65 -7.23 -21.75 -9.11
C ALA A 65 -6.70 -22.74 -8.04
N PHE A 66 -5.37 -22.91 -7.96
CA PHE A 66 -4.71 -23.82 -7.03
C PHE A 66 -3.84 -23.09 -5.99
N SER A 67 -3.86 -21.76 -5.98
CA SER A 67 -3.10 -20.94 -5.03
C SER A 67 -4.04 -20.22 -4.05
N LEU A 68 -3.59 -20.10 -2.80
CA LEU A 68 -4.21 -19.23 -1.80
C LEU A 68 -3.60 -17.82 -1.80
N ASP A 69 -2.66 -17.55 -2.71
CA ASP A 69 -2.03 -16.24 -2.84
C ASP A 69 -2.94 -15.26 -3.57
N TYR A 70 -2.86 -14.00 -3.12
CA TYR A 70 -3.54 -12.88 -3.74
C TYR A 70 -2.57 -12.14 -4.66
N ARG A 71 -3.04 -11.82 -5.85
CA ARG A 71 -2.40 -10.93 -6.80
C ARG A 71 -3.04 -9.56 -6.70
N CYS A 72 -2.24 -8.56 -6.35
CA CYS A 72 -2.59 -7.15 -6.41
C CYS A 72 -1.93 -6.56 -7.65
N ARG A 73 -2.75 -6.04 -8.56
CA ARG A 73 -2.28 -5.33 -9.75
C ARG A 73 -2.61 -3.87 -9.66
N PHE A 74 -1.63 -3.07 -10.05
CA PHE A 74 -1.69 -1.64 -9.97
C PHE A 74 -1.10 -1.03 -11.24
N GLN A 75 -1.93 -0.36 -12.07
CA GLN A 75 -1.49 0.25 -13.32
C GLN A 75 -1.39 1.77 -13.18
N LEU A 76 -0.20 2.32 -13.44
CA LEU A 76 0.10 3.74 -13.53
C LEU A 76 0.59 4.05 -14.96
N ASP A 77 -0.22 4.74 -15.76
CA ASP A 77 0.07 4.99 -17.18
C ASP A 77 0.43 3.68 -17.94
N GLU A 78 1.63 3.63 -18.53
CA GLU A 78 2.17 2.46 -19.24
C GLU A 78 2.88 1.45 -18.30
N VAL A 79 3.02 1.78 -17.01
CA VAL A 79 3.71 0.96 -16.03
C VAL A 79 2.71 0.08 -15.29
N ASP A 80 2.92 -1.22 -15.38
CA ASP A 80 2.11 -2.23 -14.71
C ASP A 80 2.87 -2.86 -13.56
N ILE A 81 2.34 -2.72 -12.35
CA ILE A 81 2.95 -3.24 -11.12
C ILE A 81 2.08 -4.35 -10.57
N GLU A 82 2.66 -5.55 -10.52
CA GLU A 82 2.04 -6.72 -9.94
C GLU A 82 2.79 -7.17 -8.68
N VAL A 83 2.03 -7.55 -7.65
CA VAL A 83 2.55 -8.20 -6.44
C VAL A 83 1.67 -9.38 -6.06
N ILE A 84 2.30 -10.55 -5.89
CA ILE A 84 1.66 -11.76 -5.38
C ILE A 84 2.03 -11.96 -3.90
N ASN A 85 1.05 -12.22 -3.05
CA ASN A 85 1.26 -12.49 -1.63
C ASN A 85 0.12 -13.30 -0.97
N PRO A 86 0.41 -14.20 0.00
CA PRO A 86 -0.62 -14.88 0.78
C PRO A 86 -1.56 -13.94 1.56
N SER A 87 -1.10 -12.74 1.92
CA SER A 87 -1.91 -11.73 2.60
C SER A 87 -2.36 -10.66 1.61
N PRO A 88 -3.67 -10.42 1.44
CA PRO A 88 -4.17 -9.38 0.53
C PRO A 88 -3.76 -7.98 0.99
N SER A 89 -3.81 -7.71 2.31
CA SER A 89 -3.36 -6.45 2.90
C SER A 89 -1.89 -6.16 2.57
N LEU A 90 -1.05 -7.20 2.63
CA LEU A 90 0.38 -7.07 2.34
C LEU A 90 0.64 -6.94 0.82
N ALA A 91 -0.13 -7.63 -0.02
CA ALA A 91 -0.06 -7.49 -1.48
C ALA A 91 -0.35 -6.03 -1.88
N ILE A 92 -1.44 -5.46 -1.36
CA ILE A 92 -1.83 -4.05 -1.58
C ILE A 92 -0.70 -3.11 -1.18
N CYS A 93 -0.21 -3.22 0.05
CA CYS A 93 0.80 -2.29 0.57
C CYS A 93 2.11 -2.37 -0.24
N LYS A 94 2.57 -3.58 -0.58
CA LYS A 94 3.78 -3.75 -1.39
C LYS A 94 3.61 -3.21 -2.80
N ALA A 95 2.45 -3.42 -3.42
CA ALA A 95 2.19 -2.90 -4.75
C ALA A 95 2.18 -1.36 -4.75
N ALA A 96 1.53 -0.74 -3.77
CA ALA A 96 1.50 0.71 -3.64
C ALA A 96 2.90 1.31 -3.46
N LEU A 97 3.73 0.72 -2.59
CA LEU A 97 5.11 1.19 -2.40
C LEU A 97 5.94 1.07 -3.68
N LYS A 98 5.80 -0.04 -4.44
CA LYS A 98 6.46 -0.16 -5.74
C LYS A 98 6.04 0.94 -6.70
N VAL A 99 4.76 1.33 -6.73
CA VAL A 99 4.29 2.45 -7.57
C VAL A 99 5.01 3.74 -7.21
N ILE A 100 5.09 4.07 -5.93
CA ILE A 100 5.81 5.27 -5.46
C ILE A 100 7.30 5.19 -5.79
N GLU A 101 7.92 4.00 -5.64
CA GLU A 101 9.32 3.79 -6.02
C GLU A 101 9.57 4.02 -7.51
N GLU A 102 8.67 3.55 -8.40
CA GLU A 102 8.78 3.81 -9.84
C GLU A 102 8.53 5.28 -10.20
N GLN A 103 7.59 5.95 -9.54
CA GLN A 103 7.36 7.39 -9.72
C GLN A 103 8.58 8.23 -9.36
N ASN A 104 9.29 7.88 -8.28
CA ASN A 104 10.47 8.61 -7.84
C ASN A 104 11.71 8.40 -8.73
N LYS A 105 11.68 7.42 -9.66
CA LYS A 105 12.78 7.16 -10.61
C LYS A 105 12.64 7.98 -11.90
N ASN A 106 11.45 8.46 -12.22
CA ASN A 106 11.12 9.23 -13.41
C ASN A 106 11.06 10.73 -13.09
#